data_AF-A0A7J4VJE1-F1
#
_entry.id   AF-A0A7J4VJE1-F1
#
_cell.length_a   1.000
_cell.length_b   1.000
_cell.length_c   1.000
_cell.angle_alpha   90.00
_cell.angle_beta   90.00
_cell.angle_gamma   90.00
#
_symmetry.space_group_name_H-M   'P 1'
#
loop_
_entity.id
_entity.type
_entity.pdbx_description
1 polymer ?
#
loop_
_entity_poly.entity_id
_entity_poly.type
_entity_poly.pdbx_seq_one_letter_code
_entity_poly.pdbx_strand_id
1 'polypeptide(L)'
;MITSNRRLTLEITEGVLISNPDQAQRTINDLRKAGVRFSLDDFGCGYAGIGAMRKFGFDSMKIDRSLVCSQTGTRGKRSQG
;
A
#
# COMPACT_ATOMS: atom_id res chain seq x y z
N MET A 1 -30.59 10.61 -12.72
CA MET A 1 -29.28 11.30 -12.68
C MET A 1 -28.20 10.25 -12.60
N ILE A 2 -27.37 10.14 -13.65
CA ILE A 2 -26.27 9.16 -13.73
C ILE A 2 -24.98 9.90 -13.31
N THR A 3 -24.60 9.84 -12.03
CA THR A 3 -23.30 10.38 -11.56
C THR A 3 -22.20 9.35 -11.77
N SER A 4 -21.76 9.20 -13.02
CA SER A 4 -20.63 8.38 -13.40
C SER A 4 -19.30 9.02 -13.00
N ASN A 5 -18.98 9.08 -11.71
CA ASN A 5 -17.66 9.53 -11.25
C ASN A 5 -16.92 8.53 -10.36
N ARG A 6 -17.12 7.22 -10.59
CA ARG A 6 -16.42 6.13 -9.89
C ARG A 6 -15.08 5.73 -10.52
N ARG A 7 -14.51 6.50 -11.44
CA ARG A 7 -13.37 6.05 -12.27
C ARG A 7 -11.99 6.51 -11.80
N LEU A 8 -11.90 7.42 -10.82
CA LEU A 8 -10.62 7.93 -10.35
C LEU A 8 -10.07 7.07 -9.21
N THR A 9 -8.91 6.45 -9.46
CA THR A 9 -8.09 5.77 -8.45
C THR A 9 -6.78 6.54 -8.35
N LEU A 10 -6.37 6.88 -7.13
CA LEU A 10 -5.08 7.51 -6.86
C LEU A 10 -4.14 6.49 -6.22
N GLU A 11 -2.94 6.37 -6.79
CA GLU A 11 -1.84 5.59 -6.22
C GLU A 11 -1.04 6.43 -5.23
N ILE A 12 -0.76 5.85 -4.06
CA ILE A 12 0.04 6.45 -2.99
C ILE A 12 1.21 5.51 -2.71
N THR A 13 2.43 6.02 -2.66
CA THR A 13 3.62 5.24 -2.29
C THR A 13 3.77 5.15 -0.77
N GLU A 14 4.46 4.10 -0.27
CA GLU A 14 4.68 3.94 1.18
C GLU A 14 5.34 5.16 1.84
N GLY A 15 6.34 5.77 1.18
CA GLY A 15 7.10 6.89 1.73
C GLY A 15 6.24 8.12 2.05
N VAL A 16 5.19 8.38 1.25
CA VAL A 16 4.24 9.47 1.50
C VAL A 16 3.43 9.23 2.77
N LEU A 17 3.07 7.98 3.06
CA LEU A 17 2.28 7.63 4.24
C LEU A 17 3.04 7.81 5.55
N ILE A 18 4.37 7.62 5.53
CA ILE A 18 5.18 7.64 6.76
C ILE A 18 5.75 9.04 7.02
N SER A 19 5.96 9.82 5.98
CA SER A 19 6.44 11.20 6.10
C SER A 19 5.47 12.07 6.91
N ASN A 20 4.15 11.89 6.72
CA ASN A 20 3.13 12.61 7.49
C ASN A 20 1.79 11.83 7.54
N PRO A 21 1.68 10.81 8.43
CA PRO A 21 0.55 9.88 8.43
C PRO A 21 -0.79 10.54 8.75
N ASP A 22 -0.80 11.54 9.63
CA ASP A 22 -2.06 12.19 10.03
C ASP A 22 -2.59 13.10 8.93
N GLN A 23 -1.70 13.82 8.22
CA GLN A 23 -2.10 14.60 7.06
C GLN A 23 -2.56 13.71 5.91
N ALA A 24 -1.83 12.63 5.64
CA ALA A 24 -2.21 11.66 4.62
C ALA A 24 -3.60 11.08 4.90
N GLN A 25 -3.87 10.69 6.15
CA GLN A 25 -5.17 10.14 6.54
C GLN A 25 -6.31 11.15 6.32
N ARG A 26 -6.11 12.41 6.71
CA ARG A 26 -7.11 13.48 6.50
C ARG A 26 -7.41 13.66 5.01
N THR A 27 -6.38 13.84 4.19
CA THR A 27 -6.52 14.05 2.74
C THR A 27 -7.19 12.86 2.06
N ILE A 28 -6.78 11.63 2.38
CA ILE A 28 -7.39 10.40 1.84
C ILE A 28 -8.87 10.35 2.21
N ASN A 29 -9.22 10.60 3.47
CA ASN A 29 -10.61 10.55 3.93
C ASN A 29 -11.49 11.58 3.20
N ASP A 30 -11.00 12.79 2.95
CA ASP A 30 -11.77 13.83 2.29
C ASP A 30 -11.96 13.54 0.78
N LEU A 31 -10.93 13.04 0.10
CA LEU A 31 -11.04 12.61 -1.29
C LEU A 31 -11.93 11.37 -1.46
N ARG A 32 -11.93 10.45 -0.48
CA ARG A 32 -12.86 9.30 -0.48
C ARG A 32 -14.32 9.72 -0.39
N LYS A 33 -14.64 10.74 0.42
CA LYS A 33 -16.00 11.32 0.46
C LYS A 33 -16.43 11.88 -0.89
N ALA A 34 -15.49 12.33 -1.72
CA ALA A 34 -15.74 12.75 -3.10
C ALA A 34 -15.84 11.57 -4.11
N GLY A 35 -15.71 10.32 -3.66
CA GLY A 35 -15.84 9.12 -4.50
C GLY A 35 -14.54 8.61 -5.11
N VAL A 36 -13.39 9.12 -4.66
CA VAL A 36 -12.06 8.69 -5.12
C VAL A 36 -11.65 7.38 -4.44
N ARG A 37 -11.09 6.45 -5.21
CA ARG A 37 -10.50 5.20 -4.71
C ARG A 37 -9.00 5.35 -4.53
N PHE A 38 -8.42 4.55 -3.64
CA PHE A 38 -7.01 4.63 -3.33
C PHE A 38 -6.33 3.28 -3.40
N SER A 39 -5.14 3.26 -3.97
CA SER A 39 -4.27 2.09 -4.03
C SER A 39 -2.88 2.39 -3.47
N LEU A 40 -2.31 1.43 -2.76
CA LEU A 40 -0.96 1.52 -2.21
C LEU A 40 0.05 0.95 -3.22
N ASP A 41 1.10 1.70 -3.52
CA ASP A 41 2.19 1.33 -4.45
C ASP A 41 3.48 1.00 -3.69
N ASP A 42 4.36 0.23 -4.33
CA ASP A 42 5.67 -0.22 -3.81
C ASP A 42 5.60 -0.88 -2.41
N PHE A 43 4.51 -1.61 -2.13
CA PHE A 43 4.37 -2.29 -0.85
C PHE A 43 5.48 -3.33 -0.69
N GLY A 44 6.24 -3.23 0.40
CA GLY A 44 7.37 -4.14 0.65
C GLY A 44 8.78 -3.57 0.56
N CYS A 45 8.93 -2.30 0.17
CA CYS A 45 10.21 -1.61 0.18
C CYS A 45 10.74 -1.31 1.59
N GLY A 46 9.97 -1.65 2.64
CA GLY A 46 10.41 -1.65 4.04
C GLY A 46 9.88 -0.48 4.86
N TYR A 47 8.97 0.33 4.31
CA TYR A 47 8.52 1.55 4.92
C TYR A 47 7.13 1.36 5.59
N ALA A 48 6.16 0.75 4.90
CA ALA A 48 4.81 0.54 5.42
C ALA A 48 4.47 -0.95 5.60
N GLY A 49 3.95 -1.33 6.77
CA GLY A 49 3.47 -2.70 7.02
C GLY A 49 1.97 -2.88 6.75
N ILE A 50 1.49 -4.12 6.88
CA ILE A 50 0.05 -4.48 6.79
C ILE A 50 -0.81 -3.65 7.76
N GLY A 51 -0.26 -3.25 8.92
CA GLY A 51 -0.95 -2.38 9.87
C GLY A 51 -1.26 -0.99 9.33
N ALA A 52 -0.36 -0.39 8.55
CA ALA A 52 -0.59 0.91 7.92
C ALA A 52 -1.68 0.80 6.85
N MET A 53 -1.63 -0.24 6.01
CA MET A 53 -2.67 -0.49 5.00
C MET A 53 -4.08 -0.52 5.61
N ARG A 54 -4.26 -1.24 6.74
CA ARG A 54 -5.56 -1.32 7.42
C ARG A 54 -6.02 0.03 7.98
N LYS A 55 -5.09 0.87 8.46
CA LYS A 55 -5.39 2.20 8.99
C LYS A 55 -5.95 3.14 7.91
N PHE A 56 -5.35 3.13 6.71
CA PHE A 56 -5.74 4.03 5.61
C PHE A 56 -6.90 3.49 4.75
N GLY A 57 -7.17 2.18 4.83
CA GLY A 57 -8.33 1.55 4.20
C GLY A 57 -8.24 1.49 2.66
N PHE A 58 -7.05 1.26 2.11
CA PHE A 58 -6.82 1.15 0.67
C PHE A 58 -7.68 0.05 0.01
N ASP A 59 -8.14 0.32 -1.21
CA ASP A 59 -8.97 -0.59 -1.99
C ASP A 59 -8.15 -1.67 -2.71
N SER A 60 -6.88 -1.37 -3.01
CA SER A 60 -5.93 -2.31 -3.60
C SER A 60 -4.48 -1.98 -3.21
N MET A 61 -3.59 -2.96 -3.38
CA MET A 61 -2.17 -2.86 -3.05
C MET A 61 -1.34 -3.51 -4.15
N LYS A 62 -0.26 -2.86 -4.56
CA LYS A 62 0.75 -3.39 -5.48
C LYS A 62 1.95 -3.87 -4.67
N ILE A 63 2.24 -5.16 -4.78
CA ILE A 63 3.40 -5.80 -4.14
C ILE A 63 4.62 -5.48 -4.99
N ASP A 64 5.67 -4.93 -4.38
CA ASP A 64 6.92 -4.67 -5.09
C ASP A 64 7.55 -5.99 -5.59
N ARG A 65 8.11 -5.95 -6.80
CA ARG A 65 8.68 -7.16 -7.45
C ARG A 65 9.88 -7.71 -6.67
N SER A 66 10.62 -6.88 -5.92
CA SER A 66 11.72 -7.35 -5.09
C SER A 66 11.25 -8.29 -3.99
N LEU A 67 10.07 -8.06 -3.39
CA LEU A 67 9.52 -8.98 -2.37
C LEU A 67 9.31 -10.39 -2.91
N VAL A 68 8.81 -10.52 -4.14
CA VAL A 68 8.55 -11.81 -4.79
C VAL A 68 9.86 -12.46 -5.25
N CYS A 69 10.84 -11.64 -5.68
CA CYS A 69 12.11 -12.12 -6.20
C CYS A 69 13.09 -12.55 -5.09
N SER A 70 12.97 -11.98 -3.87
CA SER A 70 13.87 -12.26 -2.75
C SER A 70 13.52 -13.52 -1.94
N GLN A 71 12.36 -14.15 -2.16
CA GLN A 71 11.92 -15.33 -1.39
C GLN A 71 12.31 -16.68 -2.00
N THR A 72 13.13 -16.73 -3.06
CA THR A 72 13.58 -18.00 -3.66
C THR A 72 14.98 -18.45 -3.21
N GLY A 73 15.59 -17.77 -2.22
CA GLY A 73 16.93 -18.11 -1.72
C GLY A 73 17.00 -18.25 -0.20
N THR A 74 17.28 -19.49 0.25
CA THR A 74 17.73 -19.91 1.60
C THR A 74 16.60 -20.14 2.65
N ARG A 75 16.56 -21.25 3.39
CA ARG A 75 17.66 -21.81 4.19
C ARG A 75 17.41 -23.28 4.61
N GLY A 76 18.11 -24.20 3.96
CA GLY A 76 18.24 -25.61 4.35
C GLY A 76 19.70 -26.01 4.52
N LYS A 77 20.47 -25.31 5.36
CA LYS A 77 21.74 -25.83 5.89
C LYS A 77 21.53 -26.15 7.37
N ARG A 78 21.17 -27.41 7.66
CA ARG A 78 21.46 -28.04 8.95
C ARG A 78 22.54 -29.10 8.70
N SER A 79 23.75 -28.67 9.02
CA SER A 79 24.88 -29.42 9.59
C SER A 79 24.74 -30.96 9.61
N GLN A 80 25.67 -31.61 8.90
CA GLN A 80 26.16 -32.94 9.23
C GLN A 80 26.61 -32.95 10.70
N GLY A 81 26.19 -34.00 11.40
CA GLY A 81 26.76 -34.49 12.65
C GLY A 81 26.87 -36.01 12.53
#